data_AF-A0AA34Z2B3-F1
#
_entry.id   AF-A0AA34Z2B3-F1
#
_cell.length_a   1.000
_cell.length_b   1.000
_cell.length_c   1.000
_cell.angle_alpha   90.00
_cell.angle_beta   90.00
_cell.angle_gamma   90.00
#
_symmetry.space_group_name_H-M   'P 1'
#
loop_
_entity.id
_entity.type
_entity.pdbx_description
1 polymer ?
#
loop_
_entity_poly.entity_id
_entity_poly.type
_entity_poly.pdbx_seq_one_letter_code
_entity_poly.pdbx_strand_id
1 'polypeptide(L)'
;MYLMRILGTFLCFFPILSVLLELHRPLWLILLLGANAFIWPTLAFMRARRSDIPLTLEHQNLILDAGAGGFWIAMMSVNPLPSVVIATILLADRLSAGGVELMRKAGMLMLAAFAAAWVAQGMDFYVEVSQRTMFTTLPLIAIYMLALSVLTDNIAVKLRNKSRELERIAMMDPLLDIANRRLLEKRIQYELDKLRELPRNSMLMFIDIDNFKEVNDRFGHKVGDALLVTVSKILHAATRKTDTPARLGGDEFVILLPDTTQEEALAVAGRIMDSAAVMSVTQEYAFHCTLSIGIASATQGMQNVTDWLKAADDALYKAKRRGKNQIYSH
;
A
#
# COMPACT_ATOMS: atom_id res chain seq x y z
N MET A 1 -18.80 -3.28 -4.84
CA MET A 1 -20.08 -2.66 -4.41
C MET A 1 -21.26 -3.31 -5.13
N TYR A 2 -21.38 -3.21 -6.46
CA TYR A 2 -22.49 -3.79 -7.23
C TYR A 2 -22.76 -5.29 -6.98
N LEU A 3 -21.72 -6.15 -7.05
CA LEU A 3 -21.90 -7.60 -6.85
C LEU A 3 -22.42 -7.94 -5.44
N MET A 4 -21.87 -7.30 -4.41
CA MET A 4 -22.33 -7.49 -3.02
C MET A 4 -23.75 -7.00 -2.81
N ARG A 5 -24.12 -5.89 -3.45
CA ARG A 5 -25.47 -5.37 -3.41
C ARG A 5 -26.49 -6.34 -4.01
N ILE A 6 -26.22 -6.88 -5.21
CA ILE A 6 -27.08 -7.90 -5.83
C ILE A 6 -27.18 -9.13 -4.95
N LEU A 7 -26.04 -9.62 -4.46
CA LEU A 7 -26.00 -10.80 -3.61
C LEU A 7 -26.83 -10.59 -2.33
N GLY A 8 -26.67 -9.43 -1.68
CA GLY A 8 -27.42 -9.04 -0.50
C GLY A 8 -28.93 -8.94 -0.76
N THR A 9 -29.35 -8.19 -1.79
CA THR A 9 -30.79 -8.04 -2.11
C THR A 9 -31.43 -9.36 -2.54
N PHE A 10 -30.70 -10.19 -3.28
CA PHE A 10 -31.15 -11.53 -3.68
C PHE A 10 -31.31 -12.46 -2.48
N LEU A 11 -30.31 -12.52 -1.59
CA LEU A 11 -30.38 -13.41 -0.43
C LEU A 11 -31.41 -12.93 0.61
N CYS A 12 -31.62 -11.61 0.75
CA CYS A 12 -32.65 -11.05 1.65
C CYS A 12 -34.08 -11.33 1.15
N PHE A 13 -34.27 -11.56 -0.16
CA PHE A 13 -35.59 -11.84 -0.74
C PHE A 13 -36.28 -13.04 -0.08
N PHE A 14 -35.56 -14.14 0.14
CA PHE A 14 -36.13 -15.40 0.63
C PHE A 14 -36.70 -15.32 2.05
N PRO A 15 -35.96 -14.83 3.07
CA PRO A 15 -36.51 -14.73 4.42
C PRO A 15 -37.62 -13.67 4.52
N ILE A 16 -37.53 -12.56 3.77
CA ILE A 16 -38.62 -11.57 3.73
C ILE A 16 -39.87 -12.21 3.14
N LEU A 17 -39.76 -12.89 2.00
CA LEU A 17 -40.89 -13.57 1.35
C LEU A 17 -41.51 -14.62 2.28
N SER A 18 -40.69 -15.40 2.98
CA SER A 18 -41.16 -16.41 3.94
C SER A 18 -42.08 -15.79 4.99
N VAL A 19 -41.66 -14.69 5.62
CA VAL A 19 -42.46 -14.01 6.66
C VAL A 19 -43.70 -13.33 6.08
N LEU A 20 -43.60 -12.70 4.90
CA LEU A 20 -44.77 -12.07 4.26
C LEU A 20 -45.87 -13.09 3.93
N LEU A 21 -45.48 -14.29 3.49
CA LEU A 21 -46.42 -15.39 3.24
C LEU A 21 -47.04 -15.93 4.54
N GLU A 22 -46.29 -15.97 5.64
CA GLU A 22 -46.80 -16.38 6.98
C GLU A 22 -47.83 -15.40 7.52
N LEU A 23 -47.55 -14.11 7.39
CA LEU A 23 -48.43 -13.03 7.81
C LEU A 23 -49.59 -12.79 6.83
N HIS A 24 -49.72 -13.61 5.78
CA HIS A 24 -50.75 -13.50 4.75
C HIS A 24 -50.83 -12.08 4.16
N ARG A 25 -49.68 -11.43 3.98
CA ARG A 25 -49.59 -10.06 3.46
C ARG A 25 -50.08 -10.02 1.99
N PRO A 26 -50.69 -8.90 1.56
CA PRO A 26 -51.31 -8.80 0.24
C PRO A 26 -50.31 -8.96 -0.91
N LEU A 27 -50.80 -9.46 -2.05
CA LEU A 27 -49.99 -9.77 -3.24
C LEU A 27 -49.15 -8.58 -3.74
N TRP A 28 -49.66 -7.36 -3.62
CA TRP A 28 -48.93 -6.16 -4.07
C TRP A 28 -47.62 -5.96 -3.30
N LEU A 29 -47.54 -6.33 -2.02
CA LEU A 29 -46.30 -6.27 -1.24
C LEU A 29 -45.28 -7.29 -1.73
N ILE A 30 -45.75 -8.49 -2.13
CA ILE A 30 -44.89 -9.54 -2.68
C ILE A 30 -44.31 -9.10 -4.03
N LEU A 31 -45.12 -8.47 -4.89
CA LEU A 31 -44.66 -7.89 -6.15
C LEU A 31 -43.67 -6.75 -5.92
N LEU A 32 -43.91 -5.89 -4.93
CA LEU A 32 -43.00 -4.83 -4.54
C LEU A 32 -41.65 -5.39 -4.06
N LEU A 33 -41.66 -6.47 -3.28
CA LEU A 33 -40.45 -7.18 -2.85
C LEU A 33 -39.68 -7.72 -4.05
N GLY A 34 -40.36 -8.33 -5.01
CA GLY A 34 -39.75 -8.79 -6.26
C GLY A 34 -39.10 -7.65 -7.05
N ALA A 35 -39.80 -6.52 -7.20
CA ALA A 35 -39.23 -5.34 -7.85
C ALA A 35 -38.00 -4.80 -7.10
N ASN A 36 -38.05 -4.75 -5.78
CA ASN A 36 -36.95 -4.29 -4.94
C ASN A 36 -35.73 -5.22 -4.99
N ALA A 37 -35.93 -6.54 -5.05
CA ALA A 37 -34.83 -7.51 -5.06
C ALA A 37 -34.17 -7.67 -6.44
N PHE A 38 -34.95 -7.61 -7.53
CA PHE A 38 -34.48 -7.99 -8.86
C PHE A 38 -34.37 -6.83 -9.86
N ILE A 39 -35.18 -5.78 -9.73
CA ILE A 39 -35.19 -4.66 -10.68
C ILE A 39 -34.33 -3.51 -10.16
N TRP A 40 -34.52 -3.13 -8.90
CA TRP A 40 -33.87 -1.97 -8.29
C TRP A 40 -32.34 -2.01 -8.31
N PRO A 41 -31.64 -3.13 -7.98
CA PRO A 41 -30.17 -3.16 -8.00
C PRO A 41 -29.59 -2.83 -9.38
N THR A 42 -30.23 -3.35 -10.43
CA THR A 42 -29.85 -3.10 -11.83
C THR A 42 -30.10 -1.64 -12.22
N LEU A 43 -31.26 -1.09 -11.87
CA LEU A 43 -31.58 0.32 -12.13
C LEU A 43 -30.60 1.25 -11.43
N ALA A 44 -30.30 0.97 -10.17
CA ALA A 44 -29.40 1.79 -9.38
C ALA A 44 -27.95 1.71 -9.88
N PHE A 45 -27.51 0.55 -10.38
CA PHE A 45 -26.23 0.43 -11.08
C PHE A 45 -26.18 1.21 -12.39
N MET A 46 -27.24 1.12 -13.21
CA MET A 46 -27.35 1.91 -14.43
C MET A 46 -27.32 3.41 -14.14
N ARG A 47 -28.01 3.84 -13.07
CA ARG A 47 -28.01 5.23 -12.59
C ARG A 47 -26.61 5.68 -12.16
N ALA A 48 -25.87 4.86 -11.41
CA ALA A 48 -24.52 5.20 -10.98
C ALA A 48 -23.55 5.26 -12.17
N ARG A 49 -23.64 4.31 -13.10
CA ARG A 49 -22.74 4.22 -14.27
C ARG A 49 -22.92 5.35 -15.29
N ARG A 50 -24.14 5.90 -15.42
CA ARG A 50 -24.46 6.98 -16.37
C ARG A 50 -24.21 8.38 -15.80
N SER A 51 -23.74 8.49 -14.57
CA SER A 51 -23.54 9.77 -13.89
C SER A 51 -22.12 10.26 -14.01
N ASP A 52 -21.97 11.59 -14.03
CA ASP A 52 -20.67 12.27 -13.95
C ASP A 52 -20.00 12.09 -12.57
N ILE A 53 -20.78 11.66 -11.56
CA ILE A 53 -20.29 11.41 -10.19
C ILE A 53 -20.71 9.99 -9.71
N PRO A 54 -20.13 8.91 -10.28
CA PRO A 54 -20.59 7.55 -10.03
C PRO A 54 -20.52 7.10 -8.56
N LEU A 55 -19.45 7.46 -7.86
CA LEU A 55 -19.23 7.04 -6.47
C LEU A 55 -20.25 7.64 -5.51
N THR A 56 -20.52 8.94 -5.65
CA THR A 56 -21.49 9.65 -4.80
C THR A 56 -22.90 9.11 -5.04
N LEU A 57 -23.29 8.84 -6.29
CA LEU A 57 -24.58 8.21 -6.57
C LEU A 57 -24.67 6.79 -6.03
N GLU A 58 -23.59 6.01 -6.07
CA GLU A 58 -23.61 4.69 -5.47
C GLU A 58 -23.81 4.77 -3.95
N HIS A 59 -23.17 5.71 -3.26
CA HIS A 59 -23.41 5.96 -1.84
C HIS A 59 -24.87 6.35 -1.55
N GLN A 60 -25.48 7.19 -2.39
CA GLN A 60 -26.90 7.54 -2.27
C GLN A 60 -27.80 6.31 -2.47
N ASN A 61 -27.53 5.49 -3.47
CA ASN A 61 -28.26 4.25 -3.71
C ASN A 61 -28.16 3.29 -2.52
N LEU A 62 -26.97 3.16 -1.92
CA LEU A 62 -26.76 2.34 -0.73
C LEU A 62 -27.56 2.87 0.46
N ILE A 63 -27.66 4.18 0.65
CA ILE A 63 -28.51 4.79 1.68
C ILE A 63 -29.99 4.41 1.43
N LEU A 64 -30.47 4.53 0.18
CA LEU A 64 -31.85 4.19 -0.18
C LEU A 64 -32.18 2.71 0.08
N ASP A 65 -31.26 1.78 -0.21
CA ASP A 65 -31.46 0.36 0.12
C ASP A 65 -31.59 0.13 1.63
N ALA A 66 -30.85 0.89 2.46
CA ALA A 66 -30.98 0.79 3.91
C ALA A 66 -32.35 1.27 4.38
N GLY A 67 -32.87 2.35 3.78
CA GLY A 67 -34.26 2.77 3.96
C GLY A 67 -35.26 1.66 3.58
N ALA A 68 -35.06 1.02 2.43
CA ALA A 68 -35.90 -0.11 2.01
C ALA A 68 -35.79 -1.30 2.98
N GLY A 69 -34.62 -1.58 3.53
CA GLY A 69 -34.42 -2.58 4.59
C GLY A 69 -35.25 -2.28 5.83
N GLY A 70 -35.27 -1.02 6.29
CA GLY A 70 -36.10 -0.57 7.40
C GLY A 70 -37.59 -0.78 7.14
N PHE A 71 -38.05 -0.43 5.93
CA PHE A 71 -39.41 -0.70 5.49
C PHE A 71 -39.75 -2.21 5.52
N TRP A 72 -38.88 -3.08 5.00
CA TRP A 72 -39.13 -4.52 5.00
C TRP A 72 -39.12 -5.14 6.40
N ILE A 73 -38.24 -4.67 7.29
CA ILE A 73 -38.25 -5.06 8.71
C ILE A 73 -39.61 -4.77 9.35
N ALA A 74 -40.19 -3.60 9.05
CA ALA A 74 -41.54 -3.28 9.52
C ALA A 74 -42.60 -4.18 8.87
N MET A 75 -42.57 -4.43 7.56
CA MET A 75 -43.56 -5.27 6.86
C MET A 75 -43.57 -6.73 7.34
N MET A 76 -42.43 -7.20 7.85
CA MET A 76 -42.28 -8.51 8.51
C MET A 76 -42.78 -8.54 9.96
N SER A 77 -43.41 -7.47 10.45
CA SER A 77 -43.80 -7.31 11.86
C SER A 77 -42.63 -7.56 12.82
N VAL A 78 -41.44 -7.11 12.42
CA VAL A 78 -40.21 -7.19 13.23
C VAL A 78 -39.83 -8.63 13.63
N ASN A 79 -40.00 -9.60 12.72
CA ASN A 79 -39.55 -10.97 12.97
C ASN A 79 -38.06 -10.99 13.36
N PRO A 80 -37.69 -11.51 14.56
CA PRO A 80 -36.42 -11.20 15.18
C PRO A 80 -35.21 -11.70 14.38
N LEU A 81 -35.30 -12.91 13.81
CA LEU A 81 -34.15 -13.52 13.11
C LEU A 81 -33.83 -12.80 11.79
N PRO A 82 -34.73 -12.70 10.79
CA PRO A 82 -34.47 -11.96 9.56
C PRO A 82 -34.18 -10.48 9.80
N SER A 83 -34.87 -9.83 10.74
CA SER A 83 -34.74 -8.39 10.95
C SER A 83 -33.34 -8.00 11.42
N VAL A 84 -32.78 -8.72 12.40
CA VAL A 84 -31.42 -8.47 12.89
C VAL A 84 -30.39 -8.78 11.81
N VAL A 85 -30.55 -9.89 11.08
CA VAL A 85 -29.62 -10.28 10.02
C VAL A 85 -29.61 -9.25 8.88
N ILE A 86 -30.79 -8.80 8.43
CA ILE A 86 -30.91 -7.81 7.36
C ILE A 86 -30.34 -6.46 7.81
N ALA A 87 -30.69 -5.98 9.01
CA ALA A 87 -30.17 -4.72 9.52
C ALA A 87 -28.64 -4.74 9.67
N THR A 88 -28.07 -5.82 10.21
CA THR A 88 -26.63 -5.95 10.40
C THR A 88 -25.88 -6.02 9.06
N ILE A 89 -26.37 -6.80 8.09
CA ILE A 89 -25.81 -6.87 6.74
C ILE A 89 -25.84 -5.49 6.06
N LEU A 90 -27.00 -4.83 6.07
CA LEU A 90 -27.14 -3.54 5.41
C LEU A 90 -26.20 -2.50 6.03
N LEU A 91 -26.07 -2.44 7.35
CA LEU A 91 -25.16 -1.50 8.01
C LEU A 91 -23.68 -1.85 7.78
N ALA A 92 -23.30 -3.13 7.89
CA ALA A 92 -21.92 -3.59 7.67
C ALA A 92 -21.42 -3.26 6.26
N ASP A 93 -22.31 -3.34 5.26
CA ASP A 93 -21.99 -2.96 3.88
C ASP A 93 -21.69 -1.49 3.74
N ARG A 94 -22.45 -0.61 4.41
CA ARG A 94 -22.26 0.84 4.30
C ARG A 94 -21.02 1.27 5.06
N LEU A 95 -20.73 0.61 6.18
CA LEU A 95 -19.45 0.76 6.87
C LEU A 95 -18.28 0.38 5.95
N SER A 96 -18.39 -0.75 5.25
CA SER A 96 -17.36 -1.23 4.33
C SER A 96 -17.23 -0.36 3.07
N ALA A 97 -18.33 0.22 2.57
CA ALA A 97 -18.34 1.01 1.34
C ALA A 97 -17.91 2.47 1.53
N GLY A 98 -18.34 3.13 2.61
CA GLY A 98 -18.14 4.57 2.81
C GLY A 98 -17.82 4.97 4.24
N GLY A 99 -17.41 4.01 5.09
CA GLY A 99 -17.04 4.25 6.47
C GLY A 99 -18.22 4.60 7.38
N VAL A 100 -17.88 5.07 8.58
CA VAL A 100 -18.84 5.37 9.65
C VAL A 100 -19.85 6.44 9.23
N GLU A 101 -19.44 7.41 8.42
CA GLU A 101 -20.33 8.50 8.00
C GLU A 101 -21.45 7.99 7.09
N LEU A 102 -21.14 7.12 6.12
CA LEU A 102 -22.13 6.51 5.26
C LEU A 102 -23.05 5.57 6.06
N MET A 103 -22.47 4.75 6.94
CA MET A 103 -23.22 3.87 7.82
C MET A 103 -24.22 4.64 8.69
N ARG A 104 -23.81 5.78 9.26
CA ARG A 104 -24.66 6.63 10.09
C ARG A 104 -25.84 7.19 9.31
N LYS A 105 -25.60 7.75 8.12
CA LYS A 105 -26.67 8.27 7.24
C LYS A 105 -27.66 7.19 6.83
N ALA A 106 -27.15 6.02 6.46
CA ALA A 106 -27.96 4.86 6.11
C ALA A 106 -28.77 4.35 7.30
N GLY A 107 -28.16 4.26 8.48
CA GLY A 107 -28.84 3.87 9.71
C GLY A 107 -29.97 4.82 10.11
N MET A 108 -29.74 6.14 9.99
CA MET A 108 -30.80 7.13 10.23
C MET A 108 -31.99 6.96 9.28
N LEU A 109 -31.74 6.78 7.98
CA LEU A 109 -32.83 6.56 7.02
C LEU A 109 -33.54 5.23 7.24
N MET A 110 -32.79 4.17 7.57
CA MET A 110 -33.34 2.85 7.90
C MET A 110 -34.28 2.93 9.10
N LEU A 111 -33.85 3.59 10.19
CA LEU A 111 -34.68 3.78 11.39
C LEU A 111 -35.91 4.64 11.10
N ALA A 112 -35.76 5.71 10.32
CA ALA A 112 -36.90 6.57 9.95
C ALA A 112 -37.93 5.82 9.09
N ALA A 113 -37.48 5.08 8.08
CA ALA A 113 -38.35 4.27 7.22
C ALA A 113 -39.02 3.13 8.00
N PHE A 114 -38.28 2.47 8.89
CA PHE A 114 -38.80 1.47 9.81
C PHE A 114 -39.90 2.04 10.70
N ALA A 115 -39.62 3.14 11.43
CA ALA A 115 -40.58 3.74 12.36
C ALA A 115 -41.86 4.18 11.66
N ALA A 116 -41.75 4.84 10.50
CA ALA A 116 -42.90 5.27 9.72
C ALA A 116 -43.77 4.08 9.26
N ALA A 117 -43.15 3.02 8.73
CA ALA A 117 -43.85 1.84 8.25
C ALA A 117 -44.42 0.96 9.39
N TRP A 118 -43.75 0.94 10.54
CA TRP A 118 -44.19 0.16 11.70
C TRP A 118 -45.39 0.81 12.38
N VAL A 119 -45.37 2.13 12.57
CA VAL A 119 -46.53 2.89 13.07
C VAL A 119 -47.73 2.76 12.14
N ALA A 120 -47.52 2.85 10.82
CA ALA A 120 -48.58 2.71 9.82
C ALA A 120 -49.26 1.33 9.85
N GLN A 121 -48.56 0.29 10.32
CA GLN A 121 -49.10 -1.06 10.46
C GLN A 121 -49.68 -1.33 11.86
N GLY A 122 -49.77 -0.33 12.74
CA GLY A 122 -50.30 -0.53 14.09
C GLY A 122 -49.29 -1.09 15.10
N MET A 123 -47.99 -1.05 14.78
CA MET A 123 -46.90 -1.50 15.63
C MET A 123 -46.94 -3.00 15.98
N ASP A 124 -47.38 -3.83 15.02
CA ASP A 124 -47.39 -5.28 15.15
C ASP A 124 -46.01 -5.87 15.48
N PHE A 125 -45.99 -6.92 16.30
CA PHE A 125 -44.78 -7.65 16.67
C PHE A 125 -45.01 -9.17 16.56
N TYR A 126 -44.22 -9.83 15.70
CA TYR A 126 -44.31 -11.27 15.46
C TYR A 126 -43.01 -11.96 15.86
N VAL A 127 -43.01 -12.57 17.04
CA VAL A 127 -41.80 -13.12 17.70
C VAL A 127 -41.44 -14.51 17.19
N GLU A 128 -42.41 -15.25 16.68
CA GLU A 128 -42.22 -16.65 16.31
C GLU A 128 -41.37 -16.77 15.04
N VAL A 129 -40.37 -17.66 15.09
CA VAL A 129 -39.52 -17.97 13.94
C VAL A 129 -39.88 -19.36 13.46
N SER A 130 -40.59 -19.45 12.34
CA SER A 130 -40.93 -20.73 11.74
C SER A 130 -39.68 -21.45 11.21
N GLN A 131 -39.74 -22.78 11.10
CA GLN A 131 -38.66 -23.56 10.49
C GLN A 131 -38.36 -23.11 9.06
N ARG A 132 -39.38 -22.72 8.29
CA ARG A 132 -39.22 -22.20 6.92
C ARG A 132 -38.45 -20.88 6.91
N THR A 133 -38.80 -19.94 7.79
CA THR A 133 -38.12 -18.64 7.92
C THR A 133 -36.68 -18.84 8.40
N MET A 134 -36.44 -19.78 9.32
CA MET A 134 -35.09 -20.16 9.73
C MET A 134 -34.27 -20.70 8.55
N PHE A 135 -34.76 -21.71 7.82
CA PHE A 135 -34.03 -22.32 6.70
C PHE A 135 -33.80 -21.39 5.51
N THR A 136 -34.66 -20.37 5.32
CA THR A 136 -34.43 -19.33 4.31
C THR A 136 -33.45 -18.25 4.76
N THR A 137 -33.29 -18.04 6.08
CA THR A 137 -32.32 -17.08 6.63
C THR A 137 -30.91 -17.66 6.76
N LEU A 138 -30.76 -18.97 7.02
CA LEU A 138 -29.45 -19.59 7.20
C LEU A 138 -28.50 -19.43 5.98
N PRO A 139 -28.95 -19.64 4.71
CA PRO A 139 -28.13 -19.39 3.53
C PRO A 139 -27.74 -17.93 3.39
N LEU A 140 -28.63 -16.99 3.72
CA LEU A 140 -28.31 -15.56 3.76
C LEU A 140 -27.13 -15.33 4.71
N ILE A 141 -27.16 -15.82 5.94
CA ILE A 141 -26.05 -15.65 6.89
C ILE A 141 -24.76 -16.31 6.35
N ALA A 142 -24.82 -17.58 5.97
CA ALA A 142 -23.63 -18.36 5.60
C ALA A 142 -22.95 -17.81 4.33
N ILE A 143 -23.72 -17.60 3.26
CA ILE A 143 -23.20 -17.12 1.98
C ILE A 143 -22.71 -15.68 2.15
N TYR A 144 -23.43 -14.84 2.89
CA TYR A 144 -23.03 -13.45 3.08
C TYR A 144 -21.74 -13.33 3.90
N MET A 145 -21.60 -14.10 4.98
CA MET A 145 -20.39 -14.12 5.79
C MET A 145 -19.17 -14.57 4.99
N LEU A 146 -19.31 -15.61 4.16
CA LEU A 146 -18.24 -16.06 3.27
C LEU A 146 -17.90 -15.02 2.22
N ALA A 147 -18.91 -14.41 1.59
CA ALA A 147 -18.71 -13.37 0.59
C ALA A 147 -17.98 -12.15 1.19
N LEU A 148 -18.37 -11.70 2.38
CA LEU A 148 -17.73 -10.61 3.09
C LEU A 148 -16.27 -10.94 3.43
N SER A 149 -16.00 -12.16 3.91
CA SER A 149 -14.63 -12.64 4.21
C SER A 149 -13.73 -12.65 2.97
N VAL A 150 -14.23 -13.15 1.84
CA VAL A 150 -13.48 -13.13 0.56
C VAL A 150 -13.23 -11.71 0.08
N LEU A 151 -14.18 -10.79 0.27
CA LEU A 151 -14.01 -9.39 -0.10
C LEU A 151 -12.95 -8.71 0.76
N THR A 152 -12.99 -8.90 2.08
CA THR A 152 -12.03 -8.29 3.01
C THR A 152 -10.62 -8.82 2.76
N ASP A 153 -10.45 -10.12 2.50
CA ASP A 153 -9.15 -10.69 2.13
C ASP A 153 -8.61 -10.09 0.82
N ASN A 154 -9.44 -10.00 -0.22
CA ASN A 154 -9.05 -9.38 -1.49
C ASN A 154 -8.60 -7.92 -1.32
N ILE A 155 -9.27 -7.15 -0.47
CA ILE A 155 -8.88 -5.78 -0.14
C ILE A 155 -7.54 -5.78 0.62
N ALA A 156 -7.38 -6.64 1.62
CA ALA A 156 -6.16 -6.75 2.42
C ALA A 156 -4.95 -7.13 1.56
N VAL A 157 -5.10 -8.08 0.62
CA VAL A 157 -4.06 -8.47 -0.33
C VAL A 157 -3.67 -7.31 -1.24
N LYS A 158 -4.65 -6.57 -1.79
CA LYS A 158 -4.37 -5.39 -2.62
C LYS A 158 -3.66 -4.29 -1.85
N LEU A 159 -4.07 -4.03 -0.60
CA LEU A 159 -3.42 -3.06 0.28
C LEU A 159 -1.97 -3.46 0.57
N ARG A 160 -1.73 -4.73 0.91
CA ARG A 160 -0.38 -5.25 1.14
C ARG A 160 0.52 -5.11 -0.09
N ASN A 161 0.01 -5.42 -1.28
CA ASN A 161 0.78 -5.29 -2.51
C ASN A 161 1.11 -3.83 -2.83
N LYS A 162 0.15 -2.91 -2.67
CA LYS A 162 0.40 -1.47 -2.83
C LYS A 162 1.41 -0.96 -1.81
N SER A 163 1.31 -1.40 -0.55
CA SER A 163 2.26 -1.03 0.49
C SER A 163 3.68 -1.49 0.16
N ARG A 164 3.84 -2.71 -0.37
CA ARG A 164 5.15 -3.22 -0.81
C ARG A 164 5.72 -2.43 -1.99
N GLU A 165 4.89 -2.03 -2.95
CA GLU A 165 5.36 -1.21 -4.06
C GLU A 165 5.76 0.19 -3.61
N LEU A 166 4.99 0.82 -2.72
CA LEU A 166 5.36 2.08 -2.09
C LEU A 166 6.68 1.94 -1.32
N GLU A 167 6.85 0.84 -0.59
CA GLU A 167 8.10 0.56 0.10
C GLU A 167 9.26 0.41 -0.89
N ARG A 168 9.07 -0.30 -2.01
CA ARG A 168 10.09 -0.47 -3.07
C ARG A 168 10.49 0.86 -3.70
N ILE A 169 9.53 1.71 -4.05
CA ILE A 169 9.79 3.05 -4.58
C ILE A 169 10.57 3.88 -3.56
N ALA A 170 10.20 3.78 -2.28
CA ALA A 170 10.90 4.46 -1.19
C ALA A 170 12.26 3.82 -0.81
N MET A 171 12.76 2.82 -1.54
CA MET A 171 14.09 2.21 -1.31
C MET A 171 15.15 2.67 -2.32
N MET A 172 14.76 3.38 -3.38
CA MET A 172 15.68 3.89 -4.40
C MET A 172 15.87 5.40 -4.24
N ASP A 173 17.01 5.91 -4.70
CA ASP A 173 17.22 7.35 -4.88
C ASP A 173 16.41 7.82 -6.11
N PRO A 174 15.57 8.86 -5.96
CA PRO A 174 14.66 9.30 -7.03
C PRO A 174 15.37 9.93 -8.23
N LEU A 175 16.61 10.38 -8.08
CA LEU A 175 17.38 11.02 -9.15
C LEU A 175 18.30 10.02 -9.87
N LEU A 176 18.83 9.03 -9.15
CA LEU A 176 20.01 8.28 -9.58
C LEU A 176 19.78 6.81 -9.92
N ASP A 177 18.58 6.27 -9.70
CA ASP A 177 18.22 4.85 -9.91
C ASP A 177 19.19 3.86 -9.24
N ILE A 178 19.72 4.25 -8.08
CA ILE A 178 20.52 3.41 -7.16
C ILE A 178 19.82 3.31 -5.81
N ALA A 179 20.33 2.47 -4.91
CA ALA A 179 19.76 2.35 -3.58
C ALA A 179 19.81 3.69 -2.83
N ASN A 180 18.80 3.98 -2.00
CA ASN A 180 18.93 5.05 -1.02
C ASN A 180 19.52 4.53 0.29
N ARG A 181 19.78 5.44 1.25
CA ARG A 181 20.24 5.11 2.60
C ARG A 181 19.48 3.92 3.21
N ARG A 182 18.14 3.94 3.15
CA ARG A 182 17.31 2.91 3.79
C ARG A 182 17.55 1.51 3.23
N LEU A 183 17.68 1.38 1.90
CA LEU A 183 17.98 0.09 1.27
C LEU A 183 19.41 -0.37 1.56
N LEU A 184 20.36 0.56 1.53
CA LEU A 184 21.75 0.28 1.88
C LEU A 184 21.88 -0.27 3.30
N GLU A 185 21.32 0.43 4.30
CA GLU A 185 21.39 0.02 5.71
C GLU A 185 20.80 -1.38 5.91
N LYS A 186 19.68 -1.68 5.23
CA LYS A 186 19.07 -3.02 5.24
C LYS A 186 20.00 -4.10 4.67
N ARG A 187 20.71 -3.82 3.57
CA ARG A 187 21.66 -4.77 2.97
C ARG A 187 22.93 -4.92 3.80
N ILE A 188 23.43 -3.85 4.41
CA ILE A 188 24.56 -3.90 5.34
C ILE A 188 24.19 -4.76 6.55
N GLN A 189 23.03 -4.54 7.16
CA GLN A 189 22.59 -5.34 8.31
C GLN A 189 22.51 -6.82 7.96
N TYR A 190 21.88 -7.14 6.83
CA TYR A 190 21.79 -8.51 6.32
C TYR A 190 23.17 -9.17 6.14
N GLU A 191 24.15 -8.39 5.67
CA GLU A 191 25.50 -8.91 5.44
C GLU A 191 26.32 -9.06 6.73
N LEU A 192 26.13 -8.17 7.70
CA LEU A 192 26.68 -8.34 9.05
C LEU A 192 26.08 -9.56 9.75
N ASP A 193 24.79 -9.83 9.57
CA ASP A 193 24.15 -11.01 10.15
C ASP A 193 24.73 -12.31 9.56
N LYS A 194 24.98 -12.35 8.24
CA LYS A 194 25.68 -13.47 7.59
C LYS A 194 27.11 -13.66 8.08
N LEU A 195 27.84 -12.57 8.29
CA LEU A 195 29.22 -12.62 8.78
C LEU A 195 29.33 -13.28 10.17
N ARG A 196 28.27 -13.17 10.98
CA ARG A 196 28.19 -13.83 12.30
C ARG A 196 28.02 -15.35 12.18
N GLU A 197 27.38 -15.83 11.12
CA GLU A 197 27.19 -17.26 10.87
C GLU A 197 28.46 -17.90 10.27
N LEU A 198 29.09 -17.22 9.31
CA LEU A 198 30.29 -17.71 8.63
C LEU A 198 31.26 -16.57 8.31
N PRO A 199 32.58 -16.73 8.59
CA PRO A 199 33.59 -15.77 8.15
C PRO A 199 33.54 -15.56 6.64
N ARG A 200 33.34 -14.31 6.21
CA ARG A 200 33.31 -13.87 4.81
C ARG A 200 34.03 -12.54 4.68
N ASN A 201 34.61 -12.30 3.51
CA ASN A 201 35.18 -10.99 3.19
C ASN A 201 34.08 -10.15 2.56
N SER A 202 33.71 -9.05 3.18
CA SER A 202 32.80 -8.07 2.60
C SER A 202 33.38 -6.68 2.85
N MET A 203 33.26 -5.79 1.87
CA MET A 203 33.86 -4.45 1.89
C MET A 203 32.77 -3.40 1.76
N LEU A 204 32.98 -2.28 2.45
CA LEU A 204 32.14 -1.09 2.31
C LEU A 204 33.00 0.06 1.82
N MET A 205 32.57 0.66 0.72
CA MET A 205 33.26 1.77 0.07
C MET A 205 32.44 3.03 0.24
N PHE A 206 32.99 4.05 0.89
CA PHE A 206 32.38 5.37 1.04
C PHE A 206 33.05 6.32 0.05
N ILE A 207 32.26 6.99 -0.78
CA ILE A 207 32.72 7.82 -1.89
C ILE A 207 32.10 9.20 -1.74
N ASP A 208 32.91 10.23 -1.96
CA ASP A 208 32.47 11.62 -1.93
C ASP A 208 33.01 12.36 -3.15
N ILE A 209 32.18 13.23 -3.71
CA ILE A 209 32.53 14.08 -4.84
C ILE A 209 33.29 15.30 -4.35
N ASP A 210 34.57 15.39 -4.67
CA ASP A 210 35.41 16.49 -4.20
C ASP A 210 34.90 17.85 -4.72
N ASN A 211 34.72 18.80 -3.81
CA ASN A 211 34.31 20.18 -4.10
C ASN A 211 32.91 20.31 -4.76
N PHE A 212 32.02 19.33 -4.55
CA PHE A 212 30.66 19.37 -5.11
C PHE A 212 29.88 20.65 -4.80
N LYS A 213 30.04 21.19 -3.59
CA LYS A 213 29.41 22.46 -3.20
C LYS A 213 29.87 23.63 -4.09
N GLU A 214 31.16 23.71 -4.40
CA GLU A 214 31.70 24.76 -5.28
C GLU A 214 31.14 24.65 -6.71
N VAL A 215 30.91 23.41 -7.18
CA VAL A 215 30.24 23.16 -8.47
C VAL A 215 28.82 23.71 -8.45
N ASN A 216 28.05 23.42 -7.39
CA ASN A 216 26.69 23.95 -7.25
C ASN A 216 26.67 25.48 -7.16
N ASP A 217 27.59 26.06 -6.38
CA ASP A 217 27.65 27.51 -6.18
C ASP A 217 28.06 28.25 -7.46
N ARG A 218 28.93 27.65 -8.28
CA ARG A 218 29.46 28.27 -9.51
C ARG A 218 28.58 28.03 -10.75
N PHE A 219 28.01 26.83 -10.88
CA PHE A 219 27.31 26.40 -12.11
C PHE A 219 25.82 26.11 -11.89
N GLY A 220 25.35 26.16 -10.64
CA GLY A 220 23.96 25.93 -10.27
C GLY A 220 23.60 24.45 -10.06
N HIS A 221 22.53 24.21 -9.31
CA HIS A 221 22.09 22.87 -8.91
C HIS A 221 21.81 21.91 -10.09
N LYS A 222 21.39 22.40 -11.25
CA LYS A 222 21.16 21.53 -12.42
C LYS A 222 22.44 20.84 -12.90
N VAL A 223 23.58 21.53 -12.81
CA VAL A 223 24.89 20.96 -13.16
C VAL A 223 25.35 19.99 -12.08
N GLY A 224 25.09 20.30 -10.80
CA GLY A 224 25.29 19.35 -9.70
C GLY A 224 24.48 18.06 -9.86
N ASP A 225 23.21 18.15 -10.22
CA ASP A 225 22.36 16.98 -10.47
C ASP A 225 22.88 16.14 -11.65
N ALA A 226 23.33 16.79 -12.73
CA ALA A 226 23.95 16.09 -13.86
C ALA A 226 25.25 15.37 -13.46
N LEU A 227 26.04 15.99 -12.59
CA LEU A 227 27.26 15.40 -12.02
C LEU A 227 26.91 14.17 -11.16
N LEU A 228 25.91 14.25 -10.29
CA LEU A 228 25.43 13.11 -9.50
C LEU A 228 24.94 11.97 -10.38
N VAL A 229 24.17 12.26 -11.43
CA VAL A 229 23.69 11.27 -12.42
C VAL A 229 24.86 10.59 -13.12
N THR A 230 25.90 11.35 -13.46
CA THR A 230 27.07 10.79 -14.15
C THR A 230 27.90 9.90 -13.23
N VAL A 231 28.14 10.35 -11.98
CA VAL A 231 28.79 9.52 -10.96
C VAL A 231 27.99 8.24 -10.71
N SER A 232 26.67 8.32 -10.56
CA SER A 232 25.81 7.13 -10.39
C SER A 232 26.00 6.11 -11.51
N LYS A 233 26.07 6.54 -12.77
CA LYS A 233 26.34 5.66 -13.92
C LYS A 233 27.71 4.99 -13.85
N ILE A 234 28.73 5.73 -13.41
CA ILE A 234 30.09 5.18 -13.18
C ILE A 234 30.03 4.09 -12.12
N LEU A 235 29.37 4.36 -10.99
CA LEU A 235 29.24 3.37 -9.91
C LEU A 235 28.52 2.13 -10.42
N HIS A 236 27.39 2.30 -11.11
CA HIS A 236 26.61 1.20 -11.66
C HIS A 236 27.42 0.32 -12.63
N ALA A 237 28.19 0.94 -13.52
CA ALA A 237 29.05 0.24 -14.48
C ALA A 237 30.26 -0.46 -13.83
N ALA A 238 30.79 0.09 -12.73
CA ALA A 238 31.92 -0.48 -12.01
C ALA A 238 31.54 -1.66 -11.10
N THR A 239 30.27 -1.74 -10.70
CA THR A 239 29.71 -2.75 -9.78
C THR A 239 29.09 -3.97 -10.47
N ARG A 240 29.12 -5.12 -9.80
CA ARG A 240 28.40 -6.34 -10.22
C ARG A 240 26.98 -6.37 -9.61
N LYS A 241 26.13 -7.27 -10.10
CA LYS A 241 24.73 -7.41 -9.69
C LYS A 241 24.52 -7.66 -8.18
N THR A 242 25.49 -8.28 -7.51
CA THR A 242 25.45 -8.56 -6.07
C THR A 242 25.81 -7.35 -5.21
N ASP A 243 26.46 -6.35 -5.80
CA ASP A 243 26.89 -5.15 -5.10
C ASP A 243 25.71 -4.19 -4.93
N THR A 244 25.86 -3.21 -4.04
CA THR A 244 24.83 -2.22 -3.76
C THR A 244 25.41 -0.82 -3.83
N PRO A 245 25.46 -0.18 -5.01
CA PRO A 245 25.67 1.26 -5.07
C PRO A 245 24.46 1.97 -4.47
N ALA A 246 24.73 2.96 -3.62
CA ALA A 246 23.72 3.73 -2.91
C ALA A 246 24.13 5.19 -2.73
N ARG A 247 23.13 6.07 -2.61
CA ARG A 247 23.33 7.46 -2.19
C ARG A 247 22.87 7.63 -0.73
N LEU A 248 23.73 8.16 0.12
CA LEU A 248 23.38 8.49 1.51
C LEU A 248 22.67 9.84 1.63
N GLY A 249 23.12 10.83 0.86
CA GLY A 249 22.58 12.18 0.82
C GLY A 249 23.60 13.14 0.21
N GLY A 250 23.15 14.27 -0.35
CA GLY A 250 24.06 15.25 -0.96
C GLY A 250 24.93 14.61 -2.05
N ASP A 251 26.24 14.69 -1.88
CA ASP A 251 27.33 14.16 -2.70
C ASP A 251 27.96 12.85 -2.18
N GLU A 252 27.35 12.24 -1.16
CA GLU A 252 27.85 11.05 -0.51
C GLU A 252 27.23 9.77 -1.10
N PHE A 253 28.11 8.89 -1.55
CA PHE A 253 27.77 7.58 -2.09
C PHE A 253 28.42 6.47 -1.27
N VAL A 254 27.76 5.33 -1.22
CA VAL A 254 28.32 4.13 -0.59
C VAL A 254 28.07 2.93 -1.49
N ILE A 255 29.06 2.04 -1.57
CA ILE A 255 28.94 0.75 -2.23
C ILE A 255 29.17 -0.35 -1.21
N LEU A 256 28.16 -1.20 -1.01
CA LEU A 256 28.35 -2.49 -0.35
C LEU A 256 28.85 -3.51 -1.38
N LEU A 257 29.97 -4.16 -1.07
CA LEU A 257 30.62 -5.19 -1.87
C LEU A 257 30.63 -6.51 -1.06
N PRO A 258 29.56 -7.33 -1.10
CA PRO A 258 29.51 -8.63 -0.44
C PRO A 258 30.53 -9.58 -1.06
N ASP A 259 31.05 -10.57 -0.31
CA ASP A 259 31.96 -11.61 -0.84
C ASP A 259 33.09 -11.02 -1.71
N THR A 260 33.78 -9.99 -1.20
CA THR A 260 34.81 -9.21 -1.89
C THR A 260 36.03 -9.03 -0.99
N THR A 261 37.22 -9.31 -1.50
CA THR A 261 38.48 -9.08 -0.79
C THR A 261 38.91 -7.61 -0.84
N GLN A 262 39.91 -7.23 -0.04
CA GLN A 262 40.42 -5.86 -0.04
C GLN A 262 41.05 -5.48 -1.38
N GLU A 263 41.78 -6.41 -1.99
CA GLU A 263 42.42 -6.24 -3.30
C GLU A 263 41.37 -6.04 -4.40
N GLU A 264 40.30 -6.82 -4.39
CA GLU A 264 39.19 -6.69 -5.33
C GLU A 264 38.46 -5.36 -5.15
N ALA A 265 38.22 -4.93 -3.90
CA ALA A 265 37.60 -3.64 -3.62
C ALA A 265 38.48 -2.46 -4.07
N LEU A 266 39.80 -2.56 -3.90
CA LEU A 266 40.76 -1.57 -4.43
C LEU A 266 40.73 -1.52 -5.96
N ALA A 267 40.61 -2.67 -6.63
CA ALA A 267 40.47 -2.72 -8.09
C ALA A 267 39.16 -2.07 -8.57
N VAL A 268 38.05 -2.29 -7.85
CA VAL A 268 36.76 -1.61 -8.12
C VAL A 268 36.93 -0.09 -7.94
N ALA A 269 37.54 0.35 -6.84
CA ALA A 269 37.79 1.77 -6.56
C ALA A 269 38.67 2.42 -7.63
N GLY A 270 39.72 1.72 -8.08
CA GLY A 270 40.58 2.17 -9.18
C GLY A 270 39.80 2.41 -10.47
N ARG A 271 38.93 1.47 -10.88
CA ARG A 271 38.07 1.64 -12.06
C ARG A 271 37.13 2.85 -11.93
N ILE A 272 36.60 3.10 -10.74
CA ILE A 272 35.74 4.25 -10.46
C ILE A 272 36.54 5.55 -10.63
N MET A 273 37.74 5.62 -10.03
CA MET A 273 38.64 6.78 -10.13
C MET A 273 39.04 7.06 -11.59
N ASP A 274 39.45 6.04 -12.34
CA ASP A 274 39.84 6.16 -13.75
C ASP A 274 38.68 6.67 -14.62
N SER A 275 37.47 6.14 -14.39
CA SER A 275 36.26 6.57 -15.10
C SER A 275 35.85 7.99 -14.74
N ALA A 276 36.01 8.39 -13.48
CA ALA A 276 35.73 9.75 -13.03
C ALA A 276 36.73 10.77 -13.59
N ALA A 277 38.01 10.40 -13.74
CA ALA A 277 39.05 11.28 -14.25
C ALA A 277 38.82 11.72 -15.72
N VAL A 278 38.22 10.84 -16.54
CA VAL A 278 37.91 11.11 -17.96
C VAL A 278 36.49 11.64 -18.19
N MET A 279 35.72 11.87 -17.12
CA MET A 279 34.34 12.32 -17.20
C MET A 279 34.26 13.79 -17.66
N SER A 280 33.37 14.07 -18.61
CA SER A 280 32.90 15.42 -18.92
C SER A 280 31.43 15.51 -18.56
N VAL A 281 31.08 16.45 -17.66
CA VAL A 281 29.71 16.55 -17.11
C VAL A 281 28.75 17.18 -18.14
N THR A 282 29.23 18.13 -18.95
CA THR A 282 28.44 18.81 -20.00
C THR A 282 29.32 19.23 -21.18
N GLN A 283 28.72 19.42 -22.36
CA GLN A 283 29.43 19.96 -23.54
C GLN A 283 29.87 21.42 -23.37
N GLU A 284 29.26 22.17 -22.45
CA GLU A 284 29.53 23.60 -22.21
C GLU A 284 30.60 23.85 -21.14
N TYR A 285 30.81 22.91 -20.21
CA TYR A 285 31.74 23.09 -19.09
C TYR A 285 32.66 21.87 -18.93
N ALA A 286 33.93 22.03 -19.29
CA ALA A 286 34.99 21.08 -18.99
C ALA A 286 35.60 21.41 -17.62
N PHE A 287 35.11 20.79 -16.55
CA PHE A 287 35.78 20.79 -15.26
C PHE A 287 36.06 19.36 -14.81
N HIS A 288 37.26 19.14 -14.28
CA HIS A 288 37.68 17.85 -13.75
C HIS A 288 37.11 17.69 -12.34
N CYS A 289 36.21 16.74 -12.19
CA CYS A 289 35.72 16.33 -10.89
C CYS A 289 36.55 15.15 -10.39
N THR A 290 37.01 15.20 -9.15
CA THR A 290 37.72 14.09 -8.50
C THR A 290 36.84 13.46 -7.44
N LEU A 291 37.18 12.22 -7.07
CA LEU A 291 36.48 11.50 -6.02
C LEU A 291 37.48 11.17 -4.90
N SER A 292 37.00 11.25 -3.66
CA SER A 292 37.71 10.68 -2.52
C SER A 292 37.00 9.40 -2.10
N ILE A 293 37.76 8.32 -1.83
CA ILE A 293 37.21 7.00 -1.52
C ILE A 293 37.82 6.46 -0.23
N GLY A 294 36.96 6.09 0.73
CA GLY A 294 37.28 5.32 1.92
C GLY A 294 36.81 3.88 1.79
N ILE A 295 37.62 2.89 2.13
CA ILE A 295 37.24 1.46 2.10
C ILE A 295 37.47 0.86 3.49
N ALA A 296 36.46 0.18 4.03
CA ALA A 296 36.55 -0.56 5.28
C ALA A 296 36.03 -2.00 5.15
N SER A 297 36.76 -2.94 5.74
CA SER A 297 36.35 -4.35 5.81
C SER A 297 35.29 -4.61 6.88
N ALA A 298 34.40 -5.56 6.60
CA ALA A 298 33.47 -6.07 7.61
C ALA A 298 34.24 -6.86 8.67
N THR A 299 33.96 -6.63 9.95
CA THR A 299 34.58 -7.37 11.06
C THR A 299 33.53 -7.96 11.99
N GLN A 300 33.83 -9.09 12.61
CA GLN A 300 32.92 -9.74 13.57
C GLN A 300 32.60 -8.87 14.80
N GLY A 301 33.43 -7.86 15.09
CA GLY A 301 33.20 -6.91 16.17
C GLY A 301 32.15 -5.83 15.87
N MET A 302 31.71 -5.68 14.61
CA MET A 302 30.67 -4.72 14.23
C MET A 302 29.29 -5.22 14.68
N GLN A 303 28.65 -4.47 15.58
CA GLN A 303 27.36 -4.85 16.16
C GLN A 303 26.19 -4.34 15.34
N ASN A 304 26.38 -3.21 14.66
CA ASN A 304 25.33 -2.55 13.91
C ASN A 304 25.87 -1.90 12.62
N VAL A 305 24.94 -1.49 11.75
CA VAL A 305 25.22 -0.80 10.49
C VAL A 305 26.10 0.45 10.65
N THR A 306 25.87 1.22 11.72
CA THR A 306 26.59 2.48 11.99
C THR A 306 28.08 2.25 12.21
N ASP A 307 28.46 1.14 12.85
CA ASP A 307 29.87 0.81 13.11
C ASP A 307 30.65 0.68 11.80
N TRP A 308 30.08 -0.02 10.81
CA TRP A 308 30.74 -0.24 9.53
C TRP A 308 30.73 1.01 8.65
N LEU A 309 29.60 1.75 8.61
CA LEU A 309 29.54 3.04 7.91
C LEU A 309 30.56 4.03 8.46
N LYS A 310 30.69 4.10 9.79
CA LYS A 310 31.68 4.96 10.45
C LYS A 310 33.11 4.57 10.11
N ALA A 311 33.44 3.27 10.07
CA ALA A 311 34.78 2.83 9.68
C ALA A 311 35.14 3.24 8.24
N ALA A 312 34.17 3.15 7.31
CA ALA A 312 34.37 3.57 5.92
C ALA A 312 34.44 5.11 5.78
N ASP A 313 33.65 5.85 6.57
CA ASP A 313 33.72 7.31 6.66
C ASP A 313 35.05 7.81 7.25
N ASP A 314 35.55 7.17 8.31
CA ASP A 314 36.86 7.47 8.90
C ASP A 314 38.00 7.25 7.88
N ALA A 315 37.88 6.22 7.02
CA ALA A 315 38.79 5.99 5.91
C ALA A 315 38.69 7.11 4.85
N LEU A 316 37.47 7.50 4.47
CA LEU A 316 37.23 8.59 3.53
C LEU A 316 37.81 9.93 4.05
N TYR A 317 37.62 10.21 5.34
CA TYR A 317 38.17 11.39 5.98
C TYR A 317 39.71 11.43 5.88
N LYS A 318 40.39 10.28 6.03
CA LYS A 318 41.84 10.19 5.82
C LYS A 318 42.23 10.44 4.36
N ALA A 319 41.46 9.95 3.40
CA ALA A 319 41.66 10.25 1.98
C ALA A 319 41.56 11.76 1.71
N LYS A 320 40.51 12.42 2.20
CA LYS A 320 40.33 13.87 2.07
C LYS A 320 41.48 14.67 2.70
N ARG A 321 41.90 14.29 3.91
CA ARG A 321 43.02 14.96 4.62
C ARG A 321 44.37 14.82 3.94
N ARG A 322 44.57 13.78 3.14
CA ARG A 322 45.81 13.54 2.38
C ARG A 322 45.84 14.25 1.03
N GLY A 323 44.88 15.14 0.76
CA GLY A 323 44.85 15.94 -0.45
C GLY A 323 43.77 15.56 -1.46
N LYS A 324 42.74 14.80 -1.06
CA LYS A 324 41.61 14.37 -1.92
C LYS A 324 42.07 13.50 -3.11
N ASN A 325 41.18 13.23 -4.08
CA ASN A 325 41.48 12.47 -5.30
C ASN A 325 42.27 11.17 -5.06
N GLN A 326 41.87 10.41 -4.04
CA GLN A 326 42.63 9.22 -3.64
C GLN A 326 41.76 8.20 -2.91
N ILE A 327 42.30 7.00 -2.80
CA ILE A 327 41.70 5.88 -2.10
C ILE A 327 42.46 5.69 -0.78
N TYR A 328 41.73 5.55 0.32
CA TYR A 328 42.27 5.11 1.59
C TYR A 328 41.52 3.86 2.04
N SER A 329 42.25 2.80 2.37
CA SER A 329 41.66 1.55 2.86
C SER A 329 42.15 1.26 4.28
N HIS A 330 41.25 0.80 5.13
CA HIS A 330 41.50 0.42 6.52
C HIS A 330 40.94 -0.97 6.85
#